data_AF-A0A1X0JXW9-F1
#
_entry.id   AF-A0A1X0JXW9-F1
#
_cell.length_a   1.000
_cell.length_b   1.000
_cell.length_c   1.000
_cell.angle_alpha   90.00
_cell.angle_beta   90.00
_cell.angle_gamma   90.00
#
_symmetry.space_group_name_H-M   'P 1'
#
loop_
_entity.id
_entity.type
_entity.pdbx_description
1 polymer ?
#
loop_
_entity_poly.entity_id
_entity_poly.type
_entity_poly.pdbx_seq_one_letter_code
_entity_poly.pdbx_strand_id
1 'polypeptide(L)'
;MTVYQVATIALIFVVASAATLAIYLGLLNWMGRFHVVHCSACHHLTTASTREPQASCPHCRHPLLLHPLHAVTHPNARVRVLSDSLRY
;
A
#
# COMPACT_ATOMS: atom_id res chain seq x y z
N MET A 1 -37.21 7.87 12.67
CA MET A 1 -36.54 7.03 13.69
C MET A 1 -35.80 5.84 13.08
N THR A 2 -36.38 5.13 12.11
CA THR A 2 -35.74 3.97 11.45
C THR A 2 -34.45 4.30 10.68
N VAL A 3 -34.38 5.44 10.00
CA VAL A 3 -33.20 5.86 9.23
C VAL A 3 -31.95 6.01 10.10
N TYR A 4 -32.07 6.70 11.25
CA TYR A 4 -30.95 6.85 12.20
C TYR A 4 -30.52 5.51 12.81
N GLN A 5 -31.47 4.60 13.04
CA GLN A 5 -31.16 3.28 13.56
C GLN A 5 -30.37 2.45 12.54
N VAL A 6 -30.82 2.42 11.28
CA VAL A 6 -30.12 1.72 10.19
C VAL A 6 -28.74 2.33 9.94
N ALA A 7 -28.63 3.66 9.91
CA ALA A 7 -27.34 4.35 9.75
C ALA A 7 -26.37 4.04 10.90
N THR A 8 -26.85 4.00 12.14
CA THR A 8 -26.03 3.64 13.30
C THR A 8 -25.54 2.20 13.21
N ILE A 9 -26.42 1.25 12.84
CA ILE A 9 -26.03 -0.15 12.65
C ILE A 9 -24.96 -0.26 11.56
N ALA A 10 -25.16 0.38 10.42
CA ALA A 10 -24.19 0.40 9.33
C ALA A 10 -22.83 0.98 9.78
N LEU A 11 -22.85 2.08 10.53
CA LEU A 11 -21.64 2.69 11.08
C LEU A 11 -20.91 1.75 12.04
N ILE A 12 -21.63 1.07 12.94
CA ILE A 12 -21.04 0.07 13.85
C ILE A 12 -20.36 -1.03 13.06
N PHE A 13 -21.01 -1.56 12.01
CA PHE A 13 -20.41 -2.59 11.15
C PHE A 13 -19.13 -2.10 10.45
N VAL A 14 -19.14 -0.88 9.91
CA VAL A 14 -17.96 -0.28 9.27
C VAL A 14 -16.81 -0.12 10.27
N VAL A 15 -17.08 0.43 11.45
CA VAL A 15 -16.05 0.62 12.47
C VAL A 15 -15.53 -0.71 12.99
N ALA A 16 -16.42 -1.67 13.28
CA ALA A 16 -16.03 -2.99 13.77
C ALA A 16 -15.15 -3.73 12.74
N SER A 17 -15.55 -3.74 11.47
CA SER A 17 -14.77 -4.38 10.40
C SER A 17 -13.40 -3.70 10.19
N ALA A 18 -13.35 -2.36 10.20
CA ALA A 18 -12.09 -1.62 10.12
C ALA A 18 -11.16 -1.93 11.30
N ALA A 19 -11.69 -1.98 12.53
CA ALA A 19 -10.94 -2.33 13.72
C ALA A 19 -10.40 -3.77 13.65
N THR A 20 -11.23 -4.73 13.24
CA THR A 20 -10.81 -6.12 13.04
C THR A 20 -9.68 -6.23 12.01
N LEU A 21 -9.79 -5.52 10.88
CA LEU A 21 -8.74 -5.51 9.86
C LEU A 21 -7.43 -4.92 10.42
N ALA A 22 -7.51 -3.81 11.15
CA ALA A 22 -6.35 -3.19 11.78
C ALA A 22 -5.66 -4.14 12.77
N ILE A 23 -6.42 -4.90 13.55
CA ILE A 23 -5.89 -5.92 14.48
C ILE A 23 -5.14 -7.01 13.69
N TYR A 24 -5.72 -7.55 12.62
CA TYR A 24 -5.04 -8.55 11.79
C TYR A 24 -3.76 -8.01 11.14
N LEU A 25 -3.78 -6.77 10.65
CA LEU A 25 -2.57 -6.12 10.11
C LEU A 25 -1.50 -5.93 11.19
N GLY A 26 -1.88 -5.55 12.40
CA GLY A 26 -0.98 -5.46 13.55
C GLY A 26 -0.36 -6.82 13.91
N LEU A 27 -1.16 -7.90 13.89
CA LEU A 27 -0.67 -9.26 14.10
C LEU A 27 0.29 -9.70 12.99
N LEU A 28 -0.01 -9.41 11.72
CA LEU A 28 0.88 -9.70 10.59
C LEU A 28 2.20 -8.94 10.71
N ASN A 29 2.16 -7.68 11.16
CA ASN A 29 3.35 -6.91 11.45
C ASN A 29 4.16 -7.51 12.60
N TRP A 30 3.49 -7.95 13.67
CA TRP A 30 4.16 -8.58 14.80
C TRP A 30 4.81 -9.93 14.43
N MET A 31 4.15 -10.72 13.59
CA MET A 31 4.72 -11.95 13.00
C MET A 31 5.82 -11.68 11.96
N GLY A 32 6.16 -10.41 11.71
CA GLY A 32 7.21 -10.03 10.78
C GLY A 32 6.83 -10.20 9.30
N ARG A 33 5.55 -10.36 8.97
CA ARG A 33 5.07 -10.63 7.60
C ARG A 33 4.50 -9.40 6.88
N PHE A 34 4.29 -8.29 7.58
CA PHE A 34 3.75 -7.05 7.01
C PHE A 34 4.35 -5.82 7.68
N HIS A 35 5.23 -5.11 6.99
CA HIS A 35 5.89 -3.90 7.50
C HIS A 35 5.53 -2.72 6.61
N VAL A 36 5.30 -1.56 7.22
CA VAL A 36 5.27 -0.28 6.49
C VAL A 36 6.70 0.23 6.42
N VAL A 37 7.28 0.24 5.23
CA VAL A 37 8.67 0.64 4.98
C VAL A 37 8.72 1.84 4.04
N HIS A 38 9.82 2.59 4.10
CA HIS A 38 10.08 3.62 3.10
C HIS A 38 10.73 2.99 1.86
N CYS A 39 10.41 3.53 0.70
CA CYS A 39 11.16 3.21 -0.50
C CYS A 39 12.42 4.07 -0.57
N SER A 40 13.57 3.47 -0.87
CA SER A 40 14.83 4.21 -1.00
C SER A 40 14.94 5.05 -2.29
N ALA A 41 14.06 4.80 -3.26
CA ALA A 41 14.02 5.55 -4.53
C ALA A 41 13.02 6.72 -4.50
N CYS A 42 11.79 6.48 -4.00
CA CYS A 42 10.69 7.44 -4.02
C CYS A 42 10.46 8.12 -2.65
N HIS A 43 11.08 7.65 -1.57
CA HIS A 43 10.82 8.07 -0.18
C HIS A 43 9.35 7.99 0.28
N HIS A 44 8.46 7.42 -0.52
CA HIS A 44 7.08 7.14 -0.12
C HIS A 44 6.99 5.89 0.76
N LEU A 45 5.96 5.90 1.60
CA LEU A 45 5.57 4.78 2.44
C LEU A 45 4.95 3.68 1.56
N THR A 46 5.44 2.47 1.71
CA THR A 46 4.92 1.28 1.04
C THR A 46 4.88 0.09 2.00
N THR A 47 4.20 -0.98 1.62
CA THR A 47 4.07 -2.18 2.45
C THR A 47 4.98 -3.27 1.89
N ALA A 48 5.69 -3.97 2.77
CA ALA A 48 6.62 -5.03 2.40
C ALA A 48 6.54 -6.20 3.40
N SER A 49 6.92 -7.40 2.97
CA SER A 49 7.03 -8.55 3.86
C SER A 49 8.35 -8.57 4.66
N THR A 50 9.28 -7.67 4.34
CA THR A 50 10.57 -7.52 5.03
C THR A 50 10.67 -6.12 5.62
N ARG A 51 11.52 -5.96 6.64
CA ARG A 51 11.72 -4.69 7.35
C ARG A 51 12.71 -3.75 6.65
N GLU A 52 13.38 -4.24 5.62
CA GLU A 52 14.37 -3.49 4.87
C GLU A 52 13.71 -2.43 3.96
N PRO A 53 14.36 -1.29 3.74
CA PRO A 53 13.89 -0.30 2.77
C PRO A 53 13.69 -0.96 1.40
N GLN A 54 12.50 -0.81 0.83
CA GLN A 54 12.27 -1.37 -0.50
C GLN A 54 12.98 -0.55 -1.56
N ALA A 55 13.71 -1.24 -2.44
CA ALA A 55 14.37 -0.62 -3.58
C ALA A 55 13.39 -0.02 -4.60
N SER A 56 12.14 -0.52 -4.66
CA SER A 56 11.12 -0.04 -5.60
C SER A 56 9.70 -0.18 -5.00
N CYS A 57 8.96 0.93 -4.89
CA CYS A 57 7.55 0.99 -4.53
C CYS A 57 6.63 0.64 -5.74
N PRO A 58 5.36 0.21 -5.58
CA PRO A 58 4.42 0.06 -6.70
C PRO A 58 4.26 1.35 -7.52
N HIS A 59 4.38 2.50 -6.86
CA HIS A 59 4.40 3.81 -7.48
C HIS A 59 5.62 4.00 -8.41
N CYS A 60 6.77 3.48 -7.99
CA CYS A 60 7.98 3.37 -8.79
C CYS A 60 7.84 2.36 -9.95
N ARG A 61 7.19 1.21 -9.72
CA ARG A 61 7.04 0.16 -10.74
C ARG A 61 6.06 0.54 -11.85
N HIS A 62 5.08 1.39 -11.56
CA HIS A 62 4.04 1.79 -12.49
C HIS A 62 3.94 3.31 -12.68
N PRO A 63 5.01 3.98 -13.15
CA PRO A 63 5.03 5.43 -13.31
C PRO A 63 4.04 5.89 -14.39
N LEU A 64 3.74 5.03 -15.39
CA LEU A 64 2.77 5.33 -16.44
C LEU A 64 1.31 5.39 -15.93
N LEU A 65 0.98 4.67 -14.85
CA LEU A 65 -0.38 4.67 -14.28
C LEU A 65 -0.61 5.84 -13.32
N LEU A 66 0.43 6.26 -12.59
CA LEU A 66 0.28 7.32 -11.58
C LEU A 66 0.81 8.68 -12.03
N HIS A 67 1.78 8.73 -12.94
CA HIS A 67 2.37 9.98 -13.45
C HIS A 67 2.79 9.88 -14.93
N PRO A 68 1.81 9.86 -15.87
CA PRO A 68 2.09 9.70 -17.30
C PRO A 68 2.98 10.82 -17.87
N LEU A 69 2.75 12.07 -17.45
CA LEU A 69 3.55 13.23 -17.91
C LEU A 69 5.02 13.14 -17.45
N HIS A 70 5.27 12.70 -16.21
CA HIS A 70 6.62 12.60 -15.66
C HIS A 70 7.40 11.41 -16.25
N ALA A 71 6.70 10.34 -16.62
CA ALA A 71 7.28 9.18 -17.29
C ALA A 71 7.76 9.51 -18.72
N VAL A 72 7.02 10.38 -19.42
CA VAL A 72 7.37 10.83 -20.78
C VAL A 72 8.50 11.86 -20.77
N THR A 73 8.55 12.76 -19.79
CA THR A 73 9.61 13.80 -19.70
C THR A 73 10.93 13.25 -19.15
N HIS A 74 10.90 12.15 -18.42
CA HIS A 74 12.11 11.52 -17.87
C HIS A 74 12.20 10.02 -18.21
N PRO A 75 12.38 9.66 -19.49
CA PRO A 75 12.43 8.26 -19.93
C PRO A 75 13.64 7.49 -19.36
N ASN A 76 14.70 8.21 -18.97
CA ASN A 76 15.92 7.66 -18.38
C ASN A 76 16.00 7.86 -16.85
N ALA A 77 14.96 8.37 -16.20
CA ALA A 77 14.86 8.26 -14.75
C ALA A 77 14.69 6.78 -14.45
N ARG A 78 15.82 6.11 -14.20
CA ARG A 78 15.95 4.69 -13.87
C ARG A 78 15.23 4.43 -12.54
N VAL A 79 13.93 4.43 -12.58
CA VAL A 79 13.18 3.62 -11.64
C VAL A 79 13.45 2.19 -12.09
N ARG A 80 14.45 1.57 -11.44
CA ARG A 80 14.84 0.19 -11.71
C ARG A 80 13.61 -0.66 -11.42
N VAL A 81 12.88 -1.02 -12.48
CA VAL A 81 11.83 -2.02 -12.46
C VAL A 81 12.54 -3.31 -12.08
N LEU A 82 12.58 -3.60 -10.77
CA LEU A 82 13.01 -4.90 -10.30
C LEU A 82 12.03 -5.89 -10.92
N SER A 83 12.53 -6.75 -11.79
CA SER A 83 11.76 -7.81 -12.43
C SER A 83 10.95 -8.52 -11.35
N ASP A 84 9.63 -8.39 -11.42
CA ASP A 84 8.73 -9.03 -10.50
C ASP A 84 8.97 -10.54 -10.58
N SER A 85 9.26 -11.21 -9.45
CA SER A 85 9.38 -12.67 -9.46
C SER A 85 8.00 -13.34 -9.55
N LEU A 86 6.93 -12.56 -9.33
CA LEU A 86 5.56 -12.92 -9.64
C LEU A 86 5.34 -12.67 -11.14
N ARG A 87 5.76 -13.65 -11.95
CA ARG A 87 5.46 -13.70 -13.39
C ARG A 87 3.93 -13.73 -13.58
N TYR A 88 3.34 -12.60 -13.88
CA TYR A 88 2.08 -12.51 -14.62
C TYR A 88 2.39 -12.03 -16.03
#